data_AF-A0A8J5FPE5-F1
#
_entry.id   AF-A0A8J5FPE5-F1
#
_cell.length_a   1.000
_cell.length_b   1.000
_cell.length_c   1.000
_cell.angle_alpha   90.00
_cell.angle_beta   90.00
_cell.angle_gamma   90.00
#
_symmetry.space_group_name_H-M   'P 1'
#
loop_
_entity.id
_entity.type
_entity.pdbx_description
1 polymer ?
#
loop_
_entity_poly.entity_id
_entity_poly.type
_entity_poly.pdbx_seq_one_letter_code
_entity_poly.pdbx_strand_id
1 'polypeptide(L)'
;MGAVVKKGWENYMLQLQLHPLRTKMLTAGVLAGISDSAAQKLSGIPKIQLRRLLLKVLFGFAYGGPFGHYLHKLLDIIFKGKKDSKTVAKKVLLEQVTSSPWNHFLFLMYYGLIVESKFL
;
A
#
# COMPACT_ATOMS: atom_id res chain seq x y z
N MET A 1 -19.59 11.94 -18.11
CA MET A 1 -18.44 11.54 -17.26
C MET A 1 -18.84 10.76 -16.01
N GLY A 2 -19.87 11.16 -15.25
CA GLY A 2 -20.28 10.45 -14.01
C GLY A 2 -20.62 8.96 -14.17
N ALA A 3 -21.25 8.56 -15.28
CA ALA A 3 -21.59 7.16 -15.54
C ALA A 3 -20.37 6.24 -15.71
N VAL A 4 -19.29 6.73 -16.33
CA VAL A 4 -18.05 5.97 -16.54
C VAL A 4 -17.32 5.75 -15.21
N VAL A 5 -17.22 6.81 -14.39
CA VAL A 5 -16.61 6.75 -13.06
C VAL A 5 -17.39 5.78 -12.16
N LYS A 6 -18.72 5.87 -12.16
CA LYS A 6 -19.60 4.97 -11.38
C LYS A 6 -19.39 3.50 -11.79
N LYS A 7 -19.40 3.20 -13.09
CA LYS A 7 -19.18 1.85 -13.60
C LYS A 7 -17.77 1.33 -13.25
N GLY A 8 -16.75 2.18 -13.32
CA GLY A 8 -15.39 1.84 -12.90
C GLY A 8 -15.32 1.50 -11.41
N TRP A 9 -15.98 2.29 -10.56
CA TRP A 9 -16.06 2.06 -9.12
C TRP A 9 -16.76 0.74 -8.77
N GLU A 10 -17.90 0.45 -9.43
CA GLU A 10 -18.64 -0.80 -9.24
C GLU A 10 -17.78 -2.01 -9.63
N ASN A 11 -17.11 -1.96 -10.78
CA ASN A 11 -16.20 -3.03 -11.21
C ASN A 11 -15.01 -3.22 -10.26
N TYR A 12 -14.43 -2.13 -9.76
CA TYR A 12 -13.37 -2.19 -8.75
C TYR A 12 -13.87 -2.86 -7.47
N MET A 13 -15.05 -2.47 -6.97
CA MET A 13 -15.62 -3.03 -5.76
C MET A 13 -15.93 -4.53 -5.93
N LEU A 14 -16.44 -4.92 -7.09
CA LEU A 14 -16.66 -6.33 -7.44
C LEU A 14 -15.35 -7.13 -7.38
N GLN A 15 -14.28 -6.62 -7.99
CA GLN A 15 -12.95 -7.26 -7.94
C GLN A 15 -12.37 -7.30 -6.53
N LEU A 16 -12.62 -6.28 -5.72
CA LEU A 16 -12.19 -6.23 -4.32
C LEU A 16 -12.90 -7.29 -3.47
N GLN A 17 -14.15 -7.62 -3.78
CA GLN A 17 -14.92 -8.67 -3.11
C GLN A 17 -14.53 -10.08 -3.59
N LEU A 18 -14.42 -10.29 -4.91
CA LEU A 18 -14.11 -11.61 -5.50
C LEU A 18 -12.65 -12.01 -5.31
N HIS A 19 -11.72 -11.07 -5.44
CA HIS A 19 -10.27 -11.32 -5.42
C HIS A 19 -9.54 -10.33 -4.50
N PRO A 20 -9.86 -10.31 -3.18
CA PRO A 20 -9.44 -9.24 -2.27
C PRO A 20 -7.91 -9.09 -2.16
N LEU A 21 -7.16 -10.19 -2.17
CA LEU A 21 -5.70 -10.13 -2.10
C LEU A 21 -5.11 -9.52 -3.38
N ARG A 22 -5.47 -10.06 -4.55
CA ARG A 22 -4.95 -9.61 -5.86
C ARG A 22 -5.28 -8.13 -6.11
N THR A 23 -6.52 -7.74 -5.84
CA THR A 23 -6.98 -6.36 -6.04
C THR A 23 -6.20 -5.41 -5.13
N LYS A 24 -6.04 -5.74 -3.83
CA LYS A 24 -5.24 -4.91 -2.91
C LYS A 24 -3.77 -4.82 -3.29
N MET A 25 -3.16 -5.91 -3.77
CA MET A 25 -1.78 -5.91 -4.27
C MET A 25 -1.61 -4.97 -5.46
N LEU A 26 -2.48 -5.06 -6.46
CA LEU A 26 -2.46 -4.18 -7.63
C LEU A 26 -2.67 -2.72 -7.22
N THR A 27 -3.66 -2.45 -6.37
CA THR A 27 -3.91 -1.11 -5.84
C THR A 27 -2.69 -0.56 -5.10
N ALA A 28 -2.04 -1.35 -4.24
CA ALA A 28 -0.85 -0.94 -3.51
C ALA A 28 0.33 -0.62 -4.43
N GLY A 29 0.58 -1.45 -5.46
CA GLY A 29 1.61 -1.19 -6.47
C GLY A 29 1.36 0.09 -7.26
N VAL A 30 0.12 0.30 -7.73
CA VAL A 30 -0.26 1.51 -8.46
C VAL A 30 -0.10 2.76 -7.59
N LEU A 31 -0.58 2.72 -6.34
CA LEU A 31 -0.43 3.84 -5.40
C LEU A 31 1.05 4.14 -5.11
N ALA A 32 1.88 3.12 -4.93
CA ALA A 32 3.32 3.31 -4.73
C ALA A 32 3.98 3.97 -5.97
N GLY A 33 3.58 3.58 -7.18
CA GLY A 33 4.07 4.18 -8.41
C GLY A 33 3.65 5.65 -8.58
N ILE A 34 2.39 5.97 -8.29
CA ILE A 34 1.89 7.35 -8.32
C ILE A 34 2.63 8.20 -7.26
N SER A 35 2.76 7.67 -6.04
CA SER A 35 3.46 8.33 -4.93
C SER A 35 4.91 8.63 -5.28
N ASP A 36 5.65 7.66 -5.85
CA ASP A 36 7.04 7.88 -6.24
C ASP A 36 7.18 8.84 -7.41
N SER A 37 6.30 8.74 -8.42
CA SER A 37 6.30 9.68 -9.54
C SER A 37 6.09 11.12 -9.07
N ALA A 38 5.19 11.33 -8.12
CA ALA A 38 4.98 12.62 -7.49
C ALA A 38 6.21 13.05 -6.68
N ALA A 39 6.78 12.16 -5.85
CA ALA A 39 7.96 12.44 -5.06
C ALA A 39 9.16 12.85 -5.93
N GLN A 40 9.42 12.13 -7.03
CA GLN A 40 10.51 12.46 -7.96
C GLN A 40 10.36 13.86 -8.58
N LYS A 41 9.13 14.23 -8.98
CA LYS A 41 8.83 15.58 -9.50
C LYS A 41 9.03 16.65 -8.43
N LEU A 42 8.55 16.41 -7.21
CA LEU A 42 8.71 17.35 -6.09
C LEU A 42 10.18 17.50 -5.67
N SER A 43 10.99 16.46 -5.83
CA SER A 43 12.44 16.50 -5.59
C SER A 43 13.25 17.13 -6.73
N GLY A 44 12.60 17.66 -7.78
CA GLY A 44 13.29 18.36 -8.87
C GLY A 44 14.04 17.43 -9.85
N ILE A 45 13.73 16.13 -9.86
CA ILE A 45 14.36 15.19 -10.80
C ILE A 45 13.82 15.46 -12.22
N PRO A 46 14.66 15.78 -13.20
CA PRO A 46 14.22 16.25 -14.52
C PRO A 46 13.55 15.15 -15.37
N LYS A 47 13.87 13.88 -15.11
CA LYS A 47 13.29 12.71 -15.78
C LYS A 47 12.97 11.63 -14.76
N ILE A 48 11.80 11.01 -14.90
CA ILE A 48 11.38 9.93 -14.01
C ILE A 48 12.37 8.75 -14.12
N GLN A 49 12.97 8.41 -12.98
CA GLN A 49 13.86 7.27 -12.80
C GLN A 49 13.02 5.98 -12.79
N LEU A 50 12.95 5.32 -13.94
CA LEU A 50 12.12 4.13 -14.13
C LEU A 50 12.52 2.97 -13.22
N ARG A 51 13.82 2.75 -12.98
CA ARG A 51 14.31 1.71 -12.06
C ARG A 51 13.74 1.91 -10.65
N ARG A 52 13.87 3.12 -10.09
CA ARG A 52 13.34 3.48 -8.78
C ARG A 52 11.82 3.30 -8.71
N LEU A 53 11.13 3.78 -9.74
CA LEU A 53 9.67 3.65 -9.85
C LEU A 53 9.24 2.18 -9.81
N LEU A 54 9.85 1.34 -10.66
CA LEU A 54 9.53 -0.09 -10.74
C LEU A 54 9.82 -0.83 -9.44
N LEU A 55 10.95 -0.54 -8.79
CA LEU A 55 11.30 -1.15 -7.50
C LEU A 55 10.26 -0.79 -6.41
N LYS A 56 9.79 0.46 -6.37
CA LYS A 56 8.74 0.87 -5.42
C LYS A 56 7.37 0.30 -5.75
N VAL A 57 7.01 0.21 -7.03
CA VAL A 57 5.78 -0.47 -7.47
C VAL A 57 5.81 -1.94 -7.04
N LEU A 58 6.94 -2.63 -7.26
CA LEU A 58 7.13 -4.02 -6.84
C LEU A 58 7.08 -4.15 -5.32
N PHE A 59 7.69 -3.23 -4.58
CA PHE A 59 7.60 -3.21 -3.11
C PHE A 59 6.15 -3.06 -2.63
N GLY A 60 5.38 -2.13 -3.21
CA GLY A 60 3.97 -1.96 -2.90
C GLY A 60 3.13 -3.19 -3.26
N PHE A 61 3.38 -3.79 -4.43
CA PHE A 61 2.64 -4.94 -4.93
C PHE A 61 2.95 -6.25 -4.18
N ALA A 62 4.23 -6.58 -4.02
CA ALA A 62 4.69 -7.85 -3.50
C ALA A 62 4.78 -7.89 -1.98
N TYR A 63 5.07 -6.76 -1.34
CA TYR A 63 5.18 -6.68 0.12
C TYR A 63 4.01 -5.90 0.74
N GLY A 64 3.80 -4.64 0.34
CA GLY A 64 2.80 -3.76 0.98
C GLY A 64 1.37 -4.30 0.92
N GLY A 65 0.94 -4.77 -0.25
CA GLY A 65 -0.39 -5.34 -0.47
C GLY A 65 -0.67 -6.60 0.36
N PRO A 66 0.16 -7.66 0.26
CA PRO A 66 -0.05 -8.89 1.03
C PRO A 66 0.08 -8.66 2.54
N PHE A 67 1.10 -7.91 2.97
CA PHE A 67 1.31 -7.61 4.37
C PHE A 67 0.07 -6.93 4.99
N GLY A 68 -0.44 -5.86 4.35
CA GLY A 68 -1.65 -5.18 4.81
C GLY A 68 -2.89 -6.07 4.80
N HIS A 69 -3.04 -6.93 3.79
CA HIS A 69 -4.16 -7.89 3.72
C HIS A 69 -4.18 -8.84 4.92
N TYR A 70 -3.04 -9.47 5.23
CA TYR A 70 -2.97 -10.43 6.33
C TYR A 70 -3.01 -9.78 7.69
N LEU A 71 -2.42 -8.59 7.85
CA LEU A 71 -2.50 -7.83 9.10
C LEU A 71 -3.95 -7.45 9.44
N HIS A 72 -4.71 -6.95 8.46
CA HIS A 72 -6.12 -6.67 8.68
C HIS A 72 -6.92 -7.93 9.03
N LYS A 73 -6.64 -9.08 8.38
CA LYS A 73 -7.28 -10.35 8.72
C LYS A 73 -6.97 -10.79 10.15
N LEU A 74 -5.73 -10.62 10.61
CA LEU A 74 -5.33 -10.91 11.98
C LEU A 74 -6.08 -10.01 12.98
N LEU A 75 -6.13 -8.71 12.71
CA LEU A 75 -6.87 -7.77 13.56
C LEU A 75 -8.37 -8.09 13.59
N ASP A 76 -8.97 -8.50 12.47
CA ASP A 76 -10.37 -8.93 12.44
C ASP A 76 -10.63 -10.18 13.29
N ILE A 77 -9.65 -11.07 13.43
CA ILE A 77 -9.73 -12.22 14.34
C ILE A 77 -9.61 -11.77 15.80
N ILE A 78 -8.65 -10.89 16.13
CA ILE A 78 -8.43 -10.38 17.50
C ILE A 78 -9.64 -9.60 18.01
N PHE A 79 -10.28 -8.81 17.15
CA PHE A 79 -11.42 -7.95 17.48
C PHE A 79 -12.77 -8.52 17.03
N LYS A 80 -12.86 -9.83 16.79
CA LYS A 80 -14.07 -10.49 16.28
C LYS A 80 -15.29 -10.16 17.15
N GLY A 81 -16.39 -9.80 16.49
CA GLY A 81 -17.67 -9.51 17.15
C GLY A 81 -17.80 -8.10 17.75
N LYS A 82 -16.75 -7.27 17.70
CA LYS A 82 -16.76 -5.91 18.23
C LYS A 82 -16.68 -4.89 17.07
N LYS A 83 -17.79 -4.21 16.78
CA LYS A 83 -17.91 -3.23 15.69
C LYS A 83 -18.18 -1.81 16.18
N ASP A 84 -18.11 -1.57 17.48
CA ASP A 84 -18.29 -0.25 18.05
C ASP A 84 -17.13 0.69 17.65
N SER A 85 -17.41 1.99 17.59
CA SER A 85 -16.42 2.99 17.15
C SER A 85 -15.17 3.02 18.05
N LYS A 86 -15.29 2.66 19.34
CA LYS A 86 -14.12 2.60 20.23
C LYS A 86 -13.21 1.44 19.87
N THR A 87 -13.77 0.30 19.48
CA THR A 87 -12.99 -0.84 18.98
C THR A 87 -12.27 -0.52 17.67
N VAL A 88 -12.93 0.18 16.73
CA VAL A 88 -12.28 0.62 15.48
C VAL A 88 -11.09 1.54 15.79
N ALA A 89 -11.26 2.51 16.67
CA ALA A 89 -10.16 3.40 17.08
C ALA A 89 -8.99 2.62 17.72
N LYS A 90 -9.28 1.66 18.60
CA LYS A 90 -8.26 0.78 19.22
C LYS A 90 -7.52 -0.06 18.18
N LYS A 91 -8.24 -0.61 17.19
CA LYS A 91 -7.64 -1.38 16.10
C LYS A 91 -6.66 -0.52 15.30
N VAL A 92 -7.07 0.69 14.93
CA VAL A 92 -6.21 1.64 14.21
C VAL A 92 -4.98 2.01 15.05
N LEU A 93 -5.16 2.33 16.34
CA LEU A 93 -4.03 2.66 17.21
C LEU A 93 -3.04 1.50 17.36
N LEU A 94 -3.54 0.28 17.56
CA LEU A 94 -2.70 -0.91 17.65
C LEU A 94 -1.90 -1.12 16.35
N GLU A 95 -2.57 -1.00 15.21
CA GLU A 95 -1.94 -1.08 13.89
C GLU A 95 -0.86 -0.01 13.70
N GLN A 96 -1.16 1.24 14.05
CA GLN A 96 -0.21 2.34 13.92
C GLN A 96 0.99 2.19 14.86
N VAL A 97 0.80 1.73 16.09
CA VAL A 97 1.90 1.58 17.06
C VAL A 97 2.79 0.38 16.73
N THR A 98 2.22 -0.71 16.22
CA THR A 98 2.98 -1.95 15.97
C THR A 98 3.49 -2.03 14.54
N SER A 99 2.58 -1.92 13.58
CA SER A 99 2.89 -2.17 12.18
C SER A 99 3.55 -0.98 11.50
N SER A 100 3.21 0.25 11.88
CA SER A 100 3.76 1.44 11.21
C SER A 100 5.27 1.58 11.39
N PRO A 101 5.85 1.48 12.60
CA PRO A 101 7.31 1.57 12.78
C PRO A 101 8.03 0.47 12.02
N TRP A 102 7.50 -0.76 12.06
CA TRP A 102 8.09 -1.90 11.36
C TRP A 102 8.08 -1.72 9.84
N ASN A 103 6.96 -1.26 9.27
CA ASN A 103 6.87 -0.99 7.84
C ASN A 103 7.77 0.15 7.40
N HIS A 104 7.86 1.24 8.18
CA HIS A 104 8.76 2.34 7.87
C HIS A 104 10.22 1.90 7.94
N PHE A 105 10.59 1.10 8.94
CA PHE A 105 11.93 0.53 9.04
C PHE A 105 12.28 -0.30 7.81
N LEU A 106 11.44 -1.27 7.44
CA LEU A 106 11.67 -2.10 6.25
C LEU A 106 11.70 -1.30 4.96
N PHE A 107 10.82 -0.31 4.82
CA PHE A 107 10.80 0.56 3.65
C PHE A 107 12.09 1.38 3.55
N LEU A 108 12.55 1.99 4.65
CA LEU A 108 13.77 2.80 4.65
C LEU A 108 15.02 1.94 4.38
N MET A 109 15.09 0.75 4.95
CA MET A 109 16.15 -0.22 4.67
C MET A 109 16.16 -0.63 3.20
N TYR A 110 15.00 -1.01 2.64
CA TYR A 110 14.87 -1.35 1.22
C TYR A 110 15.22 -0.16 0.32
N TYR A 111 14.75 1.03 0.67
CA TYR A 111 14.99 2.24 -0.10
C TYR A 111 16.49 2.58 -0.13
N GLY A 112 17.16 2.60 1.02
CA GLY A 112 18.58 2.92 1.11
C GLY A 112 19.47 1.88 0.45
N LEU A 113 19.23 0.58 0.70
CA LEU A 113 20.14 -0.49 0.26
C LEU A 113 19.92 -0.96 -1.18
N ILE A 114 18.69 -0.88 -1.69
CA ILE A 114 18.33 -1.46 -2.99
C ILE A 114 17.92 -0.37 -3.99
N VAL A 115 17.09 0.59 -3.56
CA VAL A 115 16.54 1.61 -4.48
C VAL A 115 17.56 2.70 -4.80
N GLU A 116 18.22 3.26 -3.78
CA GLU A 116 19.26 4.30 -3.91
C GLU A 116 20.67 3.73 -3.97
N SER A 117 20.83 2.40 -4.03
CA SER A 117 22.14 1.77 -4.10
C SER A 117 22.93 2.28 -5.30
N LYS A 118 24.05 2.95 -5.02
CA LYS A 118 25.01 3.47 -6.01
C LYS A 118 26.07 2.43 -6.41
N PHE A 119 25.95 1.19 -5.95
CA PHE A 119 26.92 0.10 -6.19
C PHE A 119 26.67 -0.70 -7.49
N LEU A 120 25.91 -0.16 -8.44
CA LEU A 120 25.78 -0.66 -9.82
C LEU A 120 25.90 0.50 -10.81
#